data_AF-A0A7Y3HUF9-F1
#
_entry.id   AF-A0A7Y3HUF9-F1
#
_cell.length_a   1.000
_cell.length_b   1.000
_cell.length_c   1.000
_cell.angle_alpha   90.00
_cell.angle_beta   90.00
_cell.angle_gamma   90.00
#
_symmetry.space_group_name_H-M   'P 1'
#
loop_
_entity.id
_entity.type
_entity.pdbx_description
1 polymer ?
#
loop_
_entity_poly.entity_id
_entity_poly.type
_entity_poly.pdbx_seq_one_letter_code
_entity_poly.pdbx_strand_id
1 'polypeptide(L)'
;LLMNVNDILDDRTKRDLQQSIAGLNQLVNSFQISANALNEVLVLNKDQLDSSIQNINAITTDFAKVSKTLSESDMAGTINSLKETITNLNAVLQKIEKGEGSLGKMANNDELYDNLSNASRELNLLLQDFRLNPKRYVNVSVFGKKQKEYELPENDPAAKNEN
;
A
#
# COMPACT_ATOMS: atom_id res chain seq x y z
N LEU A 1 61.98 -43.95 -44.84
CA LEU A 1 62.42 -44.07 -43.43
C LEU A 1 61.17 -44.10 -42.58
N LEU A 2 60.81 -45.29 -42.09
CA LEU A 2 59.79 -45.46 -41.06
C LEU A 2 60.37 -44.85 -39.79
N MET A 3 59.75 -43.80 -39.24
CA MET A 3 60.08 -43.36 -37.88
C MET A 3 59.91 -44.56 -36.95
N ASN A 4 60.95 -44.88 -36.20
CA ASN A 4 60.95 -46.03 -35.30
C ASN A 4 59.94 -45.72 -34.19
N VAL A 5 58.96 -46.60 -33.98
CA VAL A 5 57.91 -46.41 -32.94
C VAL A 5 58.54 -46.20 -31.55
N ASN A 6 59.78 -46.66 -31.37
CA ASN A 6 60.59 -46.50 -30.18
C ASN A 6 61.03 -45.03 -29.90
N ASP A 7 61.20 -44.19 -30.93
CA ASP A 7 61.55 -42.76 -30.76
C ASP A 7 60.32 -41.91 -30.40
N ILE A 8 59.12 -42.38 -30.76
CA ILE A 8 57.83 -41.75 -30.43
C ILE A 8 57.39 -42.08 -28.99
N LEU A 9 57.91 -43.17 -28.43
CA LEU A 9 57.67 -43.62 -27.06
C LEU A 9 58.90 -43.43 -26.17
N ASP A 10 59.69 -42.40 -26.45
CA ASP A 10 60.81 -42.04 -25.60
C ASP A 10 60.34 -41.58 -24.20
N ASP A 11 61.26 -41.60 -23.23
CA ASP A 11 60.94 -41.25 -21.84
C ASP A 11 60.42 -39.81 -21.70
N ARG A 12 60.79 -38.92 -22.63
CA ARG A 12 60.29 -37.55 -22.68
C ARG A 12 58.81 -37.52 -23.02
N THR A 13 58.41 -38.15 -24.11
CA THR A 13 57.01 -38.19 -24.56
C THR A 13 56.12 -38.85 -23.51
N LYS A 14 56.62 -39.91 -22.85
CA LYS A 14 55.92 -40.54 -21.72
C LYS A 14 55.69 -39.59 -20.55
N ARG A 15 56.69 -38.79 -20.18
CA ARG A 15 56.56 -37.79 -19.10
C ARG A 15 55.60 -36.66 -19.47
N ASP A 16 55.68 -36.14 -20.70
CA ASP A 16 54.81 -35.07 -21.17
C ASP A 16 53.34 -35.52 -21.21
N LEU A 17 53.09 -36.78 -21.60
CA LEU A 17 51.76 -37.39 -21.55
C LEU A 17 51.27 -37.57 -20.11
N GLN A 18 52.13 -38.03 -19.20
CA GLN A 18 51.80 -38.14 -17.77
C GLN A 18 51.44 -36.78 -17.16
N GLN A 19 52.18 -35.72 -17.49
CA GLN A 19 51.88 -34.36 -17.04
C GLN A 19 50.57 -33.84 -17.64
N SER A 20 50.30 -34.11 -18.91
CA SER A 20 49.05 -33.73 -19.57
C SER A 20 47.85 -34.42 -18.94
N ILE A 21 47.96 -35.72 -18.62
CA ILE A 21 46.91 -36.48 -17.92
C ILE A 21 46.70 -35.94 -16.50
N ALA A 22 47.78 -35.60 -15.79
CA ALA A 22 47.68 -34.99 -14.46
C ALA A 22 46.97 -33.62 -14.52
N GLY A 23 47.32 -32.77 -15.48
CA GLY A 23 46.66 -31.49 -15.71
C GLY A 23 45.21 -31.64 -16.12
N LEU A 24 44.88 -32.63 -16.97
CA LEU A 24 43.51 -32.95 -17.35
C LEU A 24 42.68 -33.40 -16.14
N ASN A 25 43.24 -34.22 -15.26
CA ASN A 25 42.57 -34.63 -14.02
C ASN A 25 42.29 -33.43 -13.11
N GLN A 26 43.22 -32.48 -13.01
CA GLN A 26 43.00 -31.24 -12.27
C GLN A 26 41.90 -30.38 -12.91
N LEU A 27 41.91 -30.23 -14.25
CA LEU A 27 40.88 -29.50 -14.99
C LEU A 27 39.49 -30.10 -14.75
N VAL A 28 39.36 -31.43 -14.86
CA VAL A 28 38.09 -32.13 -14.64
C VAL A 28 37.59 -31.89 -13.21
N ASN A 29 38.48 -31.91 -12.21
CA ASN A 29 38.12 -31.61 -10.83
C ASN A 29 37.65 -30.15 -10.67
N SER A 30 38.40 -29.17 -11.19
CA SER A 30 38.00 -27.76 -11.16
C SER A 30 36.68 -27.51 -11.88
N PHE A 31 36.44 -28.21 -12.99
CA PHE A 31 35.18 -28.13 -13.73
C PHE A 31 34.02 -28.73 -12.93
N GLN A 32 34.21 -29.87 -12.27
CA GLN A 32 33.21 -30.49 -11.40
C GLN A 32 32.80 -29.54 -10.25
N ILE A 33 33.79 -28.91 -9.59
CA ILE A 33 33.54 -27.93 -8.51
C ILE A 33 32.76 -26.73 -9.06
N SER A 34 33.15 -26.22 -10.23
CA SER A 34 32.48 -25.07 -10.86
C SER A 34 31.03 -25.39 -11.24
N ALA A 35 30.78 -26.58 -11.79
CA ALA A 35 29.44 -27.05 -12.14
C ALA A 35 28.56 -27.20 -10.89
N ASN A 36 29.11 -27.73 -9.80
CA ASN A 36 28.40 -27.85 -8.53
C ASN A 36 28.04 -26.48 -7.95
N ALA A 37 29.00 -25.54 -7.93
CA ALA A 37 28.77 -24.17 -7.46
C ALA A 37 27.70 -23.44 -8.30
N LEU A 38 27.73 -23.62 -9.63
CA LEU A 38 26.71 -23.06 -10.51
C LEU A 38 25.32 -23.65 -10.20
N ASN A 39 25.24 -24.96 -9.97
CA ASN A 39 23.99 -25.62 -9.60
C ASN A 39 23.44 -25.09 -8.26
N GLU A 40 24.30 -24.91 -7.26
CA GLU A 40 23.90 -24.30 -5.98
C GLU A 40 23.35 -22.88 -6.17
N VAL A 41 24.03 -22.03 -6.94
CA VAL A 41 23.55 -20.68 -7.24
C VAL A 41 22.19 -20.71 -7.95
N LEU A 42 22.00 -21.61 -8.90
CA LEU A 42 20.72 -21.74 -9.61
C LEU A 42 19.59 -22.19 -8.69
N VAL A 43 19.85 -23.15 -7.79
CA VAL A 43 18.87 -23.64 -6.81
C VAL A 43 18.52 -22.53 -5.81
N LEU A 44 19.52 -21.85 -5.23
CA LEU A 44 19.30 -20.75 -4.29
C LEU A 44 18.49 -19.60 -4.91
N ASN A 45 18.81 -19.21 -6.15
CA ASN A 45 18.05 -18.18 -6.85
C ASN A 45 16.62 -18.63 -7.18
N LYS A 46 16.41 -19.91 -7.54
CA LYS A 46 15.07 -20.45 -7.76
C LYS A 46 14.19 -20.28 -6.51
N ASP A 47 14.71 -20.61 -5.33
CA ASP A 47 13.96 -20.52 -4.08
C ASP A 47 13.66 -19.06 -3.68
N GLN A 48 14.62 -18.15 -3.89
CA GLN A 48 14.43 -16.71 -3.65
C GLN A 48 13.41 -16.10 -4.62
N LEU A 49 13.44 -16.49 -5.89
CA LEU A 49 12.48 -16.05 -6.90
C LEU A 49 11.08 -16.57 -6.58
N ASP A 50 10.94 -17.84 -6.19
CA ASP A 50 9.66 -18.42 -5.80
C ASP A 50 9.06 -17.68 -4.61
N SER A 51 9.87 -17.43 -3.58
CA SER A 51 9.47 -16.64 -2.40
C SER A 51 9.04 -15.22 -2.77
N SER A 52 9.75 -14.56 -3.68
CA SER A 52 9.42 -13.21 -4.15
C SER A 52 8.09 -13.19 -4.91
N ILE A 53 7.85 -14.18 -5.76
CA ILE A 53 6.58 -14.33 -6.48
C ILE A 53 5.42 -14.59 -5.51
N GLN A 54 5.61 -15.45 -4.51
CA GLN A 54 4.61 -15.70 -3.47
C GLN A 54 4.26 -14.42 -2.69
N ASN A 55 5.27 -13.63 -2.29
CA ASN A 55 5.07 -12.35 -1.63
C ASN A 55 4.31 -11.34 -2.49
N ILE A 56 4.65 -11.24 -3.79
CA ILE A 56 3.94 -10.36 -4.74
C ILE A 56 2.48 -10.77 -4.87
N ASN A 57 2.19 -12.09 -4.93
CA ASN A 57 0.83 -12.60 -5.00
C ASN A 57 0.03 -12.26 -3.72
N ALA A 58 0.65 -12.38 -2.55
CA ALA A 58 0.02 -12.00 -1.28
C ALA A 58 -0.30 -10.49 -1.23
N ILE A 59 0.68 -9.64 -1.57
CA ILE A 59 0.51 -8.18 -1.64
C ILE A 59 -0.61 -7.81 -2.61
N THR A 60 -0.64 -8.42 -3.79
CA THR A 60 -1.66 -8.14 -4.80
C THR A 60 -3.05 -8.57 -4.33
N THR A 61 -3.14 -9.69 -3.62
CA THR A 61 -4.40 -10.19 -3.03
C THR A 61 -4.92 -9.26 -1.95
N ASP A 62 -4.05 -8.81 -1.04
CA ASP A 62 -4.45 -7.89 0.04
C ASP A 62 -4.79 -6.49 -0.51
N PHE A 63 -4.05 -6.02 -1.51
CA PHE A 63 -4.40 -4.80 -2.23
C PHE A 63 -5.78 -4.91 -2.89
N ALA A 64 -6.10 -6.04 -3.53
CA ALA A 64 -7.42 -6.26 -4.12
C ALA A 64 -8.52 -6.23 -3.05
N LYS A 65 -8.31 -6.81 -1.86
CA LYS A 65 -9.25 -6.73 -0.73
C LYS A 65 -9.43 -5.28 -0.25
N VAL A 66 -8.34 -4.55 -0.02
CA VAL A 66 -8.41 -3.14 0.41
C VAL A 66 -9.10 -2.28 -0.65
N SER A 67 -8.76 -2.46 -1.92
CA SER A 67 -9.40 -1.76 -3.04
C SER A 67 -10.90 -2.07 -3.10
N LYS A 68 -11.28 -3.34 -2.87
CA LYS A 68 -12.68 -3.76 -2.82
C LYS A 68 -13.40 -3.14 -1.62
N THR A 69 -12.85 -3.22 -0.41
CA THR A 69 -13.43 -2.59 0.78
C THR A 69 -13.55 -1.08 0.63
N LEU A 70 -12.57 -0.41 0.02
CA LEU A 70 -12.63 1.02 -0.27
C LEU A 70 -13.72 1.35 -1.31
N SER A 71 -13.84 0.54 -2.37
CA SER A 71 -14.87 0.69 -3.39
C SER A 71 -16.28 0.34 -2.89
N GLU A 72 -16.40 -0.61 -1.97
CA GLU A 72 -17.66 -1.04 -1.36
C GLU A 72 -18.04 -0.18 -0.15
N SER A 73 -17.08 0.53 0.45
CA SER A 73 -17.40 1.54 1.46
C SER A 73 -18.18 2.66 0.78
N ASP A 74 -19.48 2.71 1.04
CA ASP A 74 -20.37 3.74 0.52
C ASP A 74 -20.16 5.07 1.27
N MET A 75 -18.91 5.54 1.33
CA MET A 75 -18.58 6.84 1.89
C MET A 75 -19.30 7.95 1.11
N ALA A 76 -19.39 7.80 -0.20
CA ALA A 76 -20.15 8.72 -1.05
C ALA A 76 -21.65 8.75 -0.66
N GLY A 77 -22.29 7.60 -0.51
CA GLY A 77 -23.70 7.52 -0.11
C GLY A 77 -23.95 7.90 1.35
N THR A 78 -23.00 7.64 2.26
CA THR A 78 -23.06 8.13 3.65
C THR A 78 -23.00 9.65 3.70
N ILE A 79 -22.09 10.27 2.94
CA ILE A 79 -21.99 11.73 2.82
C ILE A 79 -23.26 12.31 2.20
N ASN A 80 -23.80 11.68 1.15
CA ASN A 80 -25.04 12.11 0.52
C ASN A 80 -26.23 12.01 1.49
N SER A 81 -26.37 10.90 2.22
CA SER A 81 -27.42 10.70 3.23
C SER A 81 -27.31 11.73 4.37
N LEU A 82 -26.09 12.05 4.80
CA LEU A 82 -25.85 13.08 5.81
C LEU A 82 -26.24 14.48 5.28
N LYS A 83 -25.87 14.79 4.03
CA LYS A 83 -26.27 16.04 3.36
C LYS A 83 -27.79 16.17 3.25
N GLU A 84 -28.49 15.10 2.88
CA GLU A 84 -29.96 15.08 2.82
C GLU A 84 -30.57 15.29 4.20
N THR A 85 -30.02 14.66 5.24
CA THR A 85 -30.46 14.84 6.63
C THR A 85 -30.28 16.30 7.07
N ILE A 86 -29.15 16.92 6.79
CA ILE A 86 -28.88 18.35 7.08
C ILE A 86 -29.84 19.25 6.31
N THR A 87 -30.12 18.92 5.04
CA THR A 87 -31.06 19.69 4.21
C THR A 87 -32.47 19.64 4.80
N ASN A 88 -32.92 18.45 5.21
CA ASN A 88 -34.22 18.26 5.86
C ASN A 88 -34.28 18.97 7.21
N LEU A 89 -33.20 18.91 8.00
CA LEU A 89 -33.11 19.63 9.27
C LEU A 89 -33.23 21.13 9.06
N ASN A 90 -32.51 21.70 8.08
CA ASN A 90 -32.61 23.12 7.74
C ASN A 90 -34.03 23.52 7.32
N ALA A 91 -34.72 22.66 6.56
CA ALA A 91 -36.11 22.91 6.17
C ALA A 91 -37.06 22.89 7.38
N VAL A 92 -36.83 22.02 8.36
CA VAL A 92 -37.59 22.00 9.62
C VAL A 92 -37.31 23.26 10.44
N LEU A 93 -36.04 23.66 10.58
CA LEU A 93 -35.64 24.88 11.28
C LEU A 93 -36.28 26.12 10.65
N GLN A 94 -36.27 26.26 9.33
CA GLN A 94 -36.94 27.37 8.64
C GLN A 94 -38.45 27.43 8.89
N LYS A 95 -39.11 26.27 9.03
CA LYS A 95 -40.54 26.24 9.38
C LYS A 95 -40.79 26.70 10.81
N ILE A 96 -39.91 26.31 11.74
CA ILE A 96 -39.96 26.77 13.14
C ILE A 96 -39.75 28.28 13.20
N GLU A 97 -38.74 28.82 12.52
CA GLU A 97 -38.45 30.27 12.44
C GLU A 97 -39.66 31.07 11.92
N LYS A 98 -40.38 30.54 10.93
CA LYS A 98 -41.59 31.15 10.37
C LYS A 98 -42.85 30.96 11.22
N GLY A 99 -42.76 30.28 12.37
CA GLY A 99 -43.90 29.97 13.22
C GLY A 99 -44.88 28.96 12.61
N GLU A 100 -44.45 28.18 11.63
CA GLU A 100 -45.28 27.20 10.93
C GLU A 100 -45.40 25.90 11.73
N GLY A 101 -46.62 25.32 11.76
CA GLY A 101 -46.90 24.06 12.46
C GLY A 101 -47.09 24.21 13.98
N SER A 102 -47.42 23.11 14.66
CA SER A 102 -47.65 23.09 16.12
C SER A 102 -46.37 23.35 16.93
N LEU A 103 -45.21 22.92 16.41
CA LEU A 103 -43.89 23.24 16.99
C LEU A 103 -43.51 24.72 16.79
N GLY A 104 -43.68 25.30 15.60
CA GLY A 104 -43.44 26.74 15.38
C GLY A 104 -44.37 27.65 16.19
N LYS A 105 -45.59 27.18 16.50
CA LYS A 105 -46.54 27.88 17.38
C LYS A 105 -46.26 27.72 18.88
N MET A 106 -45.37 26.79 19.26
CA MET A 106 -45.09 26.41 20.67
C MET A 106 -43.61 26.61 21.05
N ALA A 107 -42.74 26.84 20.06
CA ALA A 107 -41.32 27.10 20.24
C ALA A 107 -41.12 28.46 20.90
N ASN A 108 -40.95 28.45 22.21
CA ASN A 108 -40.70 29.60 23.06
C ASN A 108 -39.22 29.66 23.50
N ASN A 109 -38.34 28.91 22.82
CA ASN A 109 -36.96 28.70 23.23
C ASN A 109 -36.00 28.90 22.06
N ASP A 110 -35.67 30.17 21.82
CA ASP A 110 -34.71 30.64 20.81
C ASP A 110 -33.37 29.90 20.92
N GLU A 111 -32.98 29.51 22.15
CA GLU A 111 -31.73 28.79 22.42
C GLU A 111 -31.66 27.42 21.73
N LEU A 112 -32.77 26.68 21.66
CA LEU A 112 -32.80 25.38 20.97
C LEU A 112 -32.67 25.56 19.46
N TYR A 113 -33.34 26.56 18.91
CA TYR A 113 -33.26 26.90 17.48
C TYR A 113 -31.83 27.29 17.10
N ASP A 114 -31.23 28.20 17.87
CA ASP A 114 -29.86 28.67 17.64
C ASP A 114 -28.84 27.54 17.73
N ASN A 115 -28.98 26.66 18.72
CA ASN A 115 -28.10 25.50 18.89
C ASN A 115 -28.20 24.52 17.71
N LEU A 116 -29.41 24.18 17.24
CA LEU A 116 -29.57 23.29 16.08
C LEU A 116 -29.13 23.95 14.77
N SER A 117 -29.38 25.25 14.61
CA SER A 117 -28.92 26.02 13.45
C SER A 117 -27.39 26.03 13.38
N ASN A 118 -26.73 26.32 14.51
CA ASN A 118 -25.28 26.27 14.62
C ASN A 118 -24.72 24.87 14.37
N ALA A 119 -25.31 23.82 14.96
CA ALA A 119 -24.89 22.45 14.73
C ALA A 119 -25.02 22.05 13.24
N SER A 120 -26.12 22.45 12.59
CA SER A 120 -26.32 22.22 11.15
C SER A 120 -25.27 22.94 10.28
N ARG A 121 -24.92 24.18 10.65
CA ARG A 121 -23.86 24.95 10.00
C ARG A 121 -22.51 24.27 10.13
N GLU A 122 -22.12 23.85 11.35
CA GLU A 122 -20.85 23.16 11.58
C GLU A 122 -20.78 21.81 10.84
N LEU A 123 -21.88 21.05 10.79
CA LEU A 123 -21.95 19.83 10.00
C LEU A 123 -21.77 20.07 8.50
N ASN A 124 -22.31 21.17 7.97
CA ASN A 124 -22.12 21.55 6.58
C ASN A 124 -20.66 21.93 6.29
N LEU A 125 -20.00 22.64 7.21
CA LEU A 125 -18.57 22.96 7.12
C LEU A 125 -17.70 21.70 7.16
N LEU A 126 -18.01 20.76 8.06
CA LEU A 126 -17.31 19.48 8.14
C LEU A 126 -17.46 18.67 6.85
N LEU A 127 -18.67 18.58 6.28
CA LEU A 127 -18.90 17.90 5.01
C LEU A 127 -18.14 18.55 3.84
N GLN A 128 -18.08 19.88 3.84
CA GLN A 128 -17.31 20.63 2.85
C GLN A 128 -15.81 20.34 3.00
N ASP A 129 -15.28 20.35 4.21
CA ASP A 129 -13.86 20.06 4.47
C ASP A 129 -13.51 18.62 4.12
N PHE A 130 -14.34 17.65 4.48
CA PHE A 130 -14.14 16.25 4.10
C PHE A 130 -14.05 16.09 2.57
N ARG A 131 -14.90 16.80 1.82
CA ARG A 131 -14.90 16.76 0.35
C ARG A 131 -13.65 17.40 -0.27
N LEU A 132 -13.17 18.52 0.30
CA LEU A 132 -12.00 19.25 -0.21
C LEU A 132 -10.67 18.65 0.27
N ASN A 133 -10.65 18.06 1.46
CA ASN A 133 -9.46 17.58 2.17
C ASN A 133 -9.61 16.12 2.65
N PRO A 134 -9.95 15.16 1.78
CA PRO A 134 -10.22 13.78 2.19
C PRO A 134 -9.02 13.09 2.87
N LYS A 135 -7.79 13.52 2.58
CA LYS A 135 -6.56 13.00 3.21
C LYS A 135 -6.48 13.26 4.72
N ARG A 136 -7.18 14.27 5.26
CA ARG A 136 -7.21 14.52 6.72
C ARG A 136 -7.96 13.43 7.47
N TYR A 137 -8.91 12.76 6.82
CA TYR A 137 -9.84 11.82 7.45
C TYR A 137 -9.67 10.38 6.96
N VAL A 138 -9.09 10.18 5.79
CA VAL A 138 -8.81 8.86 5.21
C VAL A 138 -7.30 8.67 5.08
N ASN A 139 -6.73 7.90 6.02
CA ASN A 139 -5.31 7.57 6.03
C ASN A 139 -5.07 6.19 5.40
N VAL A 140 -4.57 6.17 4.17
CA VAL A 140 -4.21 4.93 3.47
C VAL A 140 -2.74 4.62 3.73
N SER A 141 -2.47 3.65 4.61
CA SER A 141 -1.09 3.19 4.86
C SER A 141 -0.66 2.21 3.78
N VAL A 142 0.09 2.68 2.79
CA VAL A 142 0.58 1.85 1.67
C VAL A 142 1.88 1.10 1.98
N PHE A 143 2.53 1.41 3.10
CA PHE A 143 3.72 0.72 3.60
C PHE A 143 3.74 0.89 5.12
N GLY A 144 4.15 -0.13 5.88
CA GLY A 144 4.10 -0.20 7.36
C GLY A 144 4.91 0.86 8.15
N LYS A 145 5.10 2.06 7.61
CA LYS A 145 5.59 3.23 8.32
C LYS A 145 4.54 3.69 9.33
N LYS A 146 5.01 4.02 10.54
CA LYS A 146 4.17 4.61 11.61
C LYS A 146 3.49 5.87 11.09
N GLN A 147 2.22 6.04 11.44
CA GLN A 147 1.46 7.22 11.03
C GLN A 147 2.08 8.48 11.63
N LYS A 148 2.18 9.55 10.83
CA LYS A 148 2.57 10.87 11.32
C LYS A 148 1.43 11.40 12.19
N GLU A 149 1.75 11.99 13.33
CA GLU A 149 0.76 12.71 14.14
C GLU A 149 0.15 13.86 13.33
N TYR A 150 -1.13 14.09 13.55
CA TYR A 150 -1.86 15.18 12.93
C TYR A 150 -1.49 16.51 13.59
N GLU A 151 -1.01 17.46 12.80
CA GLU A 151 -0.71 18.83 13.24
C GLU A 151 -1.87 19.76 12.83
N LEU A 152 -2.34 20.58 13.79
CA LEU A 152 -3.39 21.58 13.55
C LEU A 152 -2.88 22.64 12.55
N PRO A 153 -3.61 22.92 11.45
CA PRO A 153 -3.21 23.96 10.51
C PRO A 153 -3.37 25.36 11.13
N GLU A 154 -2.43 26.25 10.79
CA GLU A 154 -2.35 27.63 11.31
C GLU A 154 -3.64 28.45 11.06
N ASN A 155 -4.42 28.08 10.04
CA ASN A 155 -5.68 28.73 9.68
C ASN A 155 -6.89 27.79 9.81
N ASP A 156 -7.00 27.04 10.91
CA ASP A 156 -8.17 26.21 11.16
C ASP A 156 -9.42 27.07 11.40
N PRO A 157 -10.47 26.97 10.54
CA PRO A 157 -11.71 27.71 10.76
C PRO A 157 -12.44 27.31 12.04
N ALA A 158 -12.20 26.11 12.60
CA ALA A 158 -12.76 25.68 13.88
C ALA A 158 -12.11 26.38 15.08
N ALA A 159 -10.88 26.87 14.94
CA ALA A 159 -10.17 27.61 16.01
C ALA A 159 -10.63 29.07 16.15
N LYS A 160 -11.47 29.58 15.22
CA LYS A 160 -11.94 30.97 15.22
C LYS A 160 -13.26 31.18 15.96
N ASN A 161 -13.93 30.12 16.40
CA ASN A 161 -15.26 30.16 17.02
C ASN A 161 -15.22 30.16 18.57
N GLU A 162 -14.12 30.61 19.18
CA GLU A 162 -14.08 30.97 20.61
C GLU A 162 -14.15 32.50 20.73
N ASN A 163 -15.35 33.10 20.66
CA ASN A 163 -15.67 34.44 21.18
C ASN A 163 -17.18 34.66 21.18
#